data_AF-A0A1R3IP24-F1
#
_entry.id   AF-A0A1R3IP24-F1
#
_cell.length_a   1.000
_cell.length_b   1.000
_cell.length_c   1.000
_cell.angle_alpha   90.00
_cell.angle_beta   90.00
_cell.angle_gamma   90.00
#
_symmetry.space_group_name_H-M   'P 1'
#
loop_
_entity.id
_entity.type
_entity.pdbx_description
1 polymer ?
#
loop_
_entity_poly.entity_id
_entity_poly.type
_entity_poly.pdbx_seq_one_letter_code
_entity_poly.pdbx_strand_id
1 'polypeptide(L)'
;MSSSIPLRHLRHLSTATSKTPTSSSSVSISQAKAKLRTEYDPDKAVEIYSSVSKNYSSPSSSRYAQDLTVRRLAKSRRFSDIESFIESHKRDPKIVQEPFLSTLIRSYGVAGMLDHAINTFDQMEQLGTPRSAISFNSLLNACIQSRQYDKVPPSVR
;
A
#
# COMPACT_ATOMS: atom_id res chain seq x y z
N MET A 1 -47.67 53.35 16.80
CA MET A 1 -47.30 53.78 15.43
C MET A 1 -46.73 52.56 14.73
N SER A 2 -47.50 52.03 13.79
CA SER A 2 -47.26 50.80 13.05
C SER A 2 -46.49 51.12 11.77
N SER A 3 -45.48 50.34 11.43
CA SER A 3 -44.80 50.46 10.13
C SER A 3 -44.15 49.15 9.71
N SER A 4 -44.96 48.37 8.99
CA SER A 4 -44.74 47.83 7.64
C SER A 4 -43.40 47.19 7.26
N ILE A 5 -43.48 45.88 6.99
CA ILE A 5 -42.48 45.02 6.34
C ILE A 5 -42.51 45.24 4.81
N PRO A 6 -41.36 45.13 4.12
CA PRO A 6 -41.36 44.65 2.74
C PRO A 6 -40.55 43.35 2.57
N LEU A 7 -41.17 42.40 1.87
CA LEU A 7 -40.58 41.17 1.34
C LEU A 7 -39.50 41.51 0.30
N ARG A 8 -38.34 40.86 0.36
CA ARG A 8 -37.40 40.78 -0.77
C ARG A 8 -37.05 39.33 -1.09
N HIS A 9 -37.32 39.02 -2.35
CA HIS A 9 -37.16 37.75 -3.05
C HIS A 9 -35.79 37.08 -2.90
N LEU A 10 -35.87 35.74 -2.84
CA LEU A 10 -34.83 34.76 -3.14
C LEU A 10 -33.88 35.19 -4.26
N ARG A 11 -32.58 35.10 -4.00
CA ARG A 11 -31.58 34.81 -5.03
C ARG A 11 -30.97 33.45 -4.76
N HIS A 12 -31.48 32.45 -5.48
CA HIS A 12 -30.74 31.24 -5.78
C HIS A 12 -29.47 31.63 -6.53
N LEU A 13 -28.30 31.31 -5.99
CA LEU A 13 -27.09 31.18 -6.78
C LEU A 13 -26.94 29.70 -7.16
N SER A 14 -27.51 29.36 -8.31
CA SER A 14 -27.19 28.14 -9.03
C SER A 14 -25.74 28.19 -9.48
N THR A 15 -24.88 27.33 -8.90
CA THR A 15 -23.60 27.00 -9.53
C THR A 15 -23.84 25.79 -10.42
N ALA A 16 -23.85 26.04 -11.72
CA ALA A 16 -23.96 25.02 -12.74
C ALA A 16 -22.79 24.04 -12.61
N THR A 17 -23.11 22.76 -12.44
CA THR A 17 -22.16 21.66 -12.68
C THR A 17 -21.88 21.62 -14.18
N SER A 18 -20.82 22.30 -14.61
CA SER A 18 -20.21 22.03 -15.91
C SER A 18 -19.58 20.63 -15.84
N LYS A 19 -20.27 19.65 -16.43
CA LYS A 19 -19.66 18.36 -16.82
C LYS A 19 -18.59 18.67 -17.86
N THR A 20 -17.40 18.97 -17.36
CA THR A 20 -16.16 18.92 -18.12
C THR A 20 -15.78 17.45 -18.34
N PRO A 21 -15.22 17.09 -19.51
CA PRO A 21 -14.81 15.73 -19.79
C PRO A 21 -13.76 15.34 -18.75
N THR A 22 -13.97 14.19 -18.13
CA THR A 22 -13.24 13.70 -16.96
C THR A 22 -11.77 13.49 -17.32
N SER A 23 -10.95 14.52 -17.13
CA SER A 23 -9.50 14.35 -17.05
C SER A 23 -9.23 13.45 -15.85
N SER A 24 -8.60 12.30 -16.08
CA SER A 24 -8.19 11.35 -15.06
C SER A 24 -7.39 12.05 -13.95
N SER A 25 -8.07 12.46 -12.87
CA SER A 25 -7.42 13.01 -11.71
C SER A 25 -6.65 11.87 -11.04
N SER A 26 -5.33 11.87 -11.21
CA SER A 26 -4.44 10.91 -10.56
C SER A 26 -4.73 10.93 -9.06
N VAL A 27 -5.14 9.79 -8.49
CA VAL A 27 -5.44 9.67 -7.06
C VAL A 27 -4.20 10.10 -6.27
N SER A 28 -4.37 10.99 -5.28
CA SER A 28 -3.23 11.40 -4.46
C SER A 28 -2.80 10.26 -3.52
N ILE A 29 -1.54 10.26 -3.07
CA ILE A 29 -1.03 9.25 -2.12
C ILE A 29 -1.88 9.21 -0.84
N SER A 30 -2.35 10.37 -0.35
CA SER A 30 -3.19 10.44 0.85
C SER A 30 -4.56 9.82 0.61
N GLN A 31 -5.19 10.09 -0.54
CA GLN A 31 -6.46 9.48 -0.93
C GLN A 31 -6.33 7.96 -1.11
N ALA A 32 -5.27 7.49 -1.76
CA ALA A 32 -5.01 6.06 -1.92
C ALA A 32 -4.82 5.36 -0.57
N LYS A 33 -4.04 5.95 0.35
CA LYS A 33 -3.88 5.43 1.72
C LYS A 33 -5.19 5.40 2.50
N ALA A 34 -6.05 6.41 2.34
CA ALA A 34 -7.36 6.43 2.97
C ALA A 34 -8.27 5.33 2.43
N LYS A 35 -8.35 5.16 1.09
CA LYS A 35 -9.13 4.08 0.46
C LYS A 35 -8.63 2.69 0.86
N LEU A 36 -7.32 2.49 0.83
CA LEU A 36 -6.69 1.23 1.23
C LEU A 36 -7.10 0.79 2.64
N ARG A 37 -7.19 1.73 3.60
CA ARG A 37 -7.59 1.42 4.99
C ARG A 37 -8.93 0.72 5.11
N THR A 38 -9.89 1.15 4.29
CA THR A 38 -11.27 0.64 4.32
C THR A 38 -11.55 -0.42 3.27
N GLU A 39 -10.63 -0.64 2.32
CA GLU A 39 -10.75 -1.66 1.29
C GLU A 39 -10.34 -3.03 1.85
N TYR A 40 -11.15 -4.04 1.58
CA TYR A 40 -10.94 -5.43 2.02
C TYR A 40 -10.72 -6.37 0.85
N ASP A 41 -11.19 -6.01 -0.34
CA ASP A 41 -10.99 -6.79 -1.54
C ASP A 41 -9.50 -6.77 -1.96
N PRO A 42 -8.86 -7.94 -2.14
CA PRO A 42 -7.46 -8.02 -2.48
C PRO A 42 -7.13 -7.43 -3.85
N ASP A 43 -8.00 -7.57 -4.86
CA ASP A 43 -7.77 -7.07 -6.21
C ASP A 43 -7.83 -5.54 -6.22
N LYS A 44 -8.85 -4.96 -5.57
CA LYS A 44 -8.96 -3.50 -5.41
C LYS A 44 -7.79 -2.94 -4.60
N ALA A 45 -7.29 -3.65 -3.60
CA ALA A 45 -6.13 -3.21 -2.84
C ALA A 45 -4.86 -3.14 -3.71
N VAL A 46 -4.67 -4.09 -4.63
CA VAL A 46 -3.56 -4.07 -5.60
C VAL A 46 -3.77 -2.96 -6.63
N GLU A 47 -4.99 -2.74 -7.11
CA GLU A 47 -5.34 -1.67 -8.04
C GLU A 47 -5.05 -0.29 -7.44
N ILE A 48 -5.52 -0.03 -6.21
CA ILE A 48 -5.28 1.23 -5.51
C ILE A 48 -3.78 1.44 -5.31
N TYR A 49 -3.03 0.43 -4.87
CA TYR A 49 -1.58 0.54 -4.73
C TYR A 49 -0.91 0.90 -6.05
N SER A 50 -1.27 0.20 -7.13
CA SER A 50 -0.69 0.37 -8.46
C SER A 50 -1.00 1.76 -9.04
N SER A 51 -2.17 2.32 -8.74
CA SER A 51 -2.57 3.67 -9.19
C SER A 51 -1.65 4.79 -8.67
N VAL A 52 -0.96 4.57 -7.54
CA VAL A 52 -0.08 5.55 -6.91
C VAL A 52 1.36 5.07 -6.75
N SER A 53 1.70 3.90 -7.30
CA SER A 53 3.01 3.27 -7.11
C SER A 53 4.15 4.16 -7.64
N LYS A 54 3.96 4.77 -8.81
CA LYS A 54 4.90 5.72 -9.44
C LYS A 54 5.12 6.99 -8.61
N ASN A 55 4.17 7.34 -7.75
CA ASN A 55 4.26 8.53 -6.89
C ASN A 55 5.07 8.26 -5.62
N TYR A 56 5.42 7.00 -5.32
CA TYR A 56 6.24 6.68 -4.16
C TYR A 56 7.73 6.99 -4.43
N SER A 57 8.17 8.13 -3.90
CA SER A 57 9.56 8.55 -3.99
C SER A 57 10.52 7.67 -3.18
N SER A 58 10.09 7.08 -2.06
CA SER A 58 10.97 6.34 -1.14
C SER A 58 10.32 5.08 -0.57
N PRO A 59 11.11 4.11 -0.06
CA PRO A 59 10.58 2.92 0.60
C PRO A 59 9.64 3.25 1.77
N SER A 60 9.87 4.36 2.46
CA SER A 60 9.04 4.82 3.57
C SER A 60 7.66 5.33 3.11
N SER A 61 7.57 5.96 1.93
CA SER A 61 6.32 6.52 1.45
C SER A 61 5.35 5.45 0.93
N SER A 62 5.88 4.37 0.33
CA SER A 62 5.14 3.17 -0.11
C SER A 62 4.83 2.20 1.03
N ARG A 63 5.67 2.16 2.08
CA ARG A 63 5.65 1.15 3.16
C ARG A 63 4.25 0.78 3.65
N TYR A 64 3.46 1.78 4.01
CA TYR A 64 2.13 1.57 4.60
C TYR A 64 1.14 0.96 3.60
N ALA A 65 1.16 1.45 2.35
CA ALA A 65 0.27 0.95 1.32
C ALA A 65 0.67 -0.49 0.93
N GLN A 66 1.96 -0.74 0.77
CA GLN A 66 2.50 -2.07 0.49
C GLN A 66 2.14 -3.08 1.59
N ASP A 67 2.33 -2.71 2.88
CA ASP A 67 1.98 -3.56 4.02
C ASP A 67 0.51 -3.99 3.97
N LEU A 68 -0.37 -3.04 3.70
CA LEU A 68 -1.80 -3.31 3.70
C LEU A 68 -2.20 -4.17 2.52
N THR A 69 -1.70 -3.89 1.31
CA THR A 69 -1.95 -4.70 0.12
C THR A 69 -1.48 -6.14 0.34
N VAL A 70 -0.26 -6.34 0.85
CA VAL A 70 0.26 -7.68 1.17
C VAL A 70 -0.60 -8.37 2.23
N ARG A 71 -1.02 -7.65 3.28
CA ARG A 71 -1.92 -8.19 4.32
C ARG A 71 -3.27 -8.62 3.75
N ARG A 72 -3.82 -7.90 2.76
CA ARG A 72 -5.07 -8.30 2.09
C ARG A 72 -4.88 -9.58 1.28
N LEU A 73 -3.84 -9.64 0.46
CA LEU A 73 -3.50 -10.85 -0.31
C LEU A 73 -3.27 -12.06 0.60
N ALA A 74 -2.55 -11.88 1.72
CA ALA A 74 -2.26 -12.94 2.66
C ALA A 74 -3.52 -13.48 3.35
N LYS A 75 -4.43 -12.58 3.78
CA LYS A 75 -5.74 -12.99 4.34
C LYS A 75 -6.59 -13.78 3.34
N SER A 76 -6.48 -13.46 2.06
CA SER A 76 -7.14 -14.19 0.97
C SER A 76 -6.37 -15.43 0.50
N ARG A 77 -5.27 -15.80 1.17
CA ARG A 77 -4.38 -16.94 0.83
C ARG A 77 -3.81 -16.89 -0.59
N ARG A 78 -3.65 -15.70 -1.16
CA ARG A 78 -3.13 -15.47 -2.52
C ARG A 78 -1.60 -15.33 -2.52
N PHE A 79 -0.90 -16.35 -2.03
CA PHE A 79 0.55 -16.29 -1.83
C PHE A 79 1.35 -16.13 -3.14
N SER A 80 0.91 -16.76 -4.23
CA SER A 80 1.54 -16.60 -5.55
C SER A 80 1.47 -15.16 -6.08
N ASP A 81 0.39 -14.44 -5.75
CA ASP A 81 0.24 -13.04 -6.14
C ASP A 81 1.12 -12.13 -5.29
N ILE A 82 1.34 -12.48 -4.02
CA ILE A 82 2.28 -11.77 -3.14
C ILE A 82 3.70 -11.92 -3.67
N GLU A 83 4.11 -13.13 -4.03
CA GLU A 83 5.41 -13.41 -4.62
C GLU A 83 5.57 -12.61 -5.93
N SER A 84 4.63 -12.73 -6.86
CA SER A 84 4.65 -11.99 -8.12
C SER A 84 4.73 -10.47 -7.91
N PHE A 85 3.98 -9.96 -6.94
CA PHE A 85 3.99 -8.55 -6.56
C PHE A 85 5.35 -8.12 -6.00
N ILE A 86 5.95 -8.86 -5.06
CA ILE A 86 7.24 -8.50 -4.47
C ILE A 86 8.39 -8.69 -5.46
N GLU A 87 8.41 -9.77 -6.23
CA GLU A 87 9.43 -10.01 -7.26
C GLU A 87 9.38 -8.94 -8.35
N SER A 88 8.21 -8.40 -8.68
CA SER A 88 8.12 -7.26 -9.61
C SER A 88 8.84 -6.01 -9.10
N HIS A 89 8.91 -5.80 -7.77
CA HIS A 89 9.63 -4.68 -7.16
C HIS A 89 11.15 -4.87 -7.20
N LYS A 90 11.66 -6.11 -7.30
CA LYS A 90 13.11 -6.35 -7.46
C LYS A 90 13.67 -5.83 -8.78
N ARG A 91 12.80 -5.57 -9.77
CA ARG A 91 13.17 -4.95 -11.04
C ARG A 91 13.35 -3.43 -10.96
N ASP A 92 12.94 -2.80 -9.85
CA ASP A 92 13.14 -1.37 -9.62
C ASP A 92 14.64 -1.09 -9.41
N PRO A 93 15.23 -0.08 -10.07
CA PRO A 93 16.62 0.33 -9.82
C PRO A 93 16.95 0.63 -8.36
N LYS A 94 15.95 0.92 -7.52
CA LYS A 94 16.09 1.07 -6.06
C LYS A 94 16.49 -0.22 -5.36
N ILE A 95 16.52 -1.37 -6.04
CA ILE A 95 16.91 -2.65 -5.45
C ILE A 95 18.29 -2.61 -4.80
N VAL A 96 19.21 -1.80 -5.34
CA VAL A 96 20.57 -1.62 -4.78
C VAL A 96 20.57 -0.89 -3.43
N GLN A 97 19.44 -0.31 -3.01
CA GLN A 97 19.29 0.43 -1.76
C GLN A 97 18.81 -0.49 -0.64
N GLU A 98 19.61 -0.65 0.42
CA GLU A 98 19.27 -1.48 1.57
C GLU A 98 17.88 -1.18 2.17
N PRO A 99 17.46 0.09 2.35
CA PRO A 99 16.13 0.39 2.87
C PRO A 99 14.99 -0.12 1.98
N PHE A 100 15.19 -0.14 0.66
CA PHE A 100 14.19 -0.67 -0.27
C PHE A 100 14.12 -2.19 -0.17
N LEU A 101 15.26 -2.87 -0.26
CA LEU A 101 15.33 -4.33 -0.15
C LEU A 101 14.79 -4.84 1.21
N SER A 102 15.11 -4.12 2.29
CA SER A 102 14.56 -4.32 3.64
C SER A 102 13.03 -4.27 3.68
N THR A 103 12.39 -3.40 2.89
CA THR A 103 10.92 -3.37 2.82
C THR A 103 10.32 -4.60 2.14
N LEU A 104 11.06 -5.22 1.20
CA LEU A 104 10.64 -6.47 0.55
C LEU A 104 10.72 -7.65 1.53
N ILE A 105 11.83 -7.77 2.27
CA ILE A 105 12.00 -8.78 3.33
C ILE A 105 10.86 -8.68 4.36
N ARG A 106 10.58 -7.47 4.83
CA ARG A 106 9.47 -7.21 5.76
C ARG A 106 8.12 -7.61 5.16
N SER A 107 7.90 -7.35 3.87
CA SER A 107 6.64 -7.69 3.19
C SER A 107 6.41 -9.21 3.14
N TYR A 108 7.46 -10.00 2.91
CA TYR A 108 7.34 -11.47 3.04
C TYR A 108 7.00 -11.90 4.47
N GLY A 109 7.56 -11.23 5.49
CA GLY A 109 7.17 -11.41 6.88
C GLY A 109 5.70 -11.11 7.17
N VAL A 110 5.19 -10.01 6.59
CA VAL A 110 3.76 -9.61 6.60
C VAL A 110 2.88 -10.65 5.89
N ALA A 111 3.42 -11.45 5.00
CA ALA A 111 2.67 -12.49 4.30
C ALA A 111 2.66 -13.84 5.03
N GLY A 112 3.46 -14.02 6.09
CA GLY A 112 3.74 -15.34 6.65
C GLY A 112 4.71 -16.18 5.81
N MET A 113 5.34 -15.59 4.79
CA MET A 113 6.20 -16.29 3.84
C MET A 113 7.67 -16.21 4.27
N LEU A 114 8.00 -16.81 5.43
CA LEU A 114 9.31 -16.68 6.06
C LEU A 114 10.46 -17.16 5.16
N ASP A 115 10.30 -18.28 4.47
CA ASP A 115 11.33 -18.82 3.58
C ASP A 115 11.71 -17.85 2.46
N HIS A 116 10.72 -17.10 1.95
CA HIS A 116 10.95 -16.10 0.91
C HIS A 116 11.67 -14.86 1.47
N ALA A 117 11.40 -14.51 2.73
CA ALA A 117 12.11 -13.45 3.44
C ALA A 117 13.59 -13.81 3.64
N ILE A 118 13.88 -15.05 4.06
CA ILE A 118 15.25 -15.57 4.23
C ILE A 118 15.97 -15.59 2.88
N ASN A 119 15.36 -16.18 1.84
CA ASN A 119 15.95 -16.23 0.51
C ASN A 119 16.25 -14.83 -0.05
N THR A 120 15.36 -13.86 0.19
CA THR A 120 15.58 -12.46 -0.25
C THR A 120 16.74 -11.80 0.51
N PHE A 121 16.90 -12.10 1.81
CA PHE A 121 18.04 -11.64 2.60
C PHE A 121 19.36 -12.26 2.12
N ASP A 122 19.35 -13.53 1.76
CA ASP A 122 20.53 -14.24 1.25
C ASP A 122 20.93 -13.72 -0.14
N GLN A 123 19.98 -13.35 -0.99
CA GLN A 123 20.20 -12.78 -2.31
C GLN A 123 20.73 -11.33 -2.31
N MET A 124 20.73 -10.62 -1.18
CA MET A 124 21.03 -9.18 -1.14
C MET A 124 22.36 -8.80 -1.81
N GLU A 125 23.43 -9.55 -1.52
CA GLU A 125 24.76 -9.28 -2.08
C GLU A 125 24.79 -9.50 -3.60
N GLN A 126 24.06 -10.50 -4.10
CA GLN A 126 23.92 -10.78 -5.53
C GLN A 126 23.12 -9.67 -6.23
N LEU A 127 22.20 -9.03 -5.51
CA LEU A 127 21.44 -7.86 -5.97
C LEU A 127 22.22 -6.55 -5.84
N GLY A 128 23.50 -6.60 -5.43
CA GLY A 128 24.37 -5.43 -5.30
C GLY A 128 24.16 -4.62 -4.02
N THR A 129 23.50 -5.19 -3.01
CA THR A 129 23.23 -4.53 -1.73
C THR A 129 23.90 -5.29 -0.58
N PRO A 130 24.93 -4.72 0.05
CA PRO A 130 25.53 -5.32 1.24
C PRO A 130 24.51 -5.47 2.37
N ARG A 131 24.59 -6.58 3.11
CA ARG A 131 23.79 -6.78 4.33
C ARG A 131 24.33 -5.90 5.47
N SER A 132 23.44 -5.45 6.33
CA SER A 132 23.78 -4.69 7.53
C SER A 132 22.81 -5.00 8.66
N ALA A 133 22.97 -4.33 9.81
CA ALA A 133 22.02 -4.41 10.91
C ALA A 133 20.57 -4.03 10.48
N ILE A 134 20.39 -3.17 9.48
CA ILE A 134 19.05 -2.75 9.01
C ILE A 134 18.30 -3.91 8.35
N SER A 135 18.94 -4.58 7.40
CA SER A 135 18.37 -5.75 6.72
C SER A 135 18.22 -6.93 7.67
N PHE A 136 19.18 -7.14 8.58
CA PHE A 136 19.07 -8.17 9.60
C PHE A 136 17.89 -7.92 10.56
N ASN A 137 17.70 -6.69 11.02
CA ASN A 137 16.54 -6.32 11.84
C ASN A 137 15.22 -6.47 11.07
N SER A 138 15.23 -6.22 9.76
CA SER A 138 14.07 -6.47 8.89
C SER A 138 13.74 -7.97 8.81
N LEU A 139 14.75 -8.84 8.72
CA LEU A 139 14.57 -10.29 8.74
C LEU A 139 14.05 -10.77 10.11
N LEU A 140 14.63 -10.30 11.23
CA LEU A 140 14.12 -10.60 12.57
C LEU A 140 12.65 -10.20 12.73
N ASN A 141 12.28 -9.02 12.23
CA ASN A 141 10.90 -8.56 12.24
C ASN A 141 10.01 -9.51 11.41
N ALA A 142 10.47 -9.96 10.25
CA ALA A 142 9.74 -10.94 9.44
C ALA A 142 9.54 -12.29 10.16
N CYS A 143 10.53 -12.77 10.92
CA CYS A 143 10.40 -13.96 11.77
C CYS A 143 9.33 -13.79 12.86
N ILE A 144 9.26 -12.61 13.47
CA ILE A 144 8.25 -12.31 14.51
C ILE A 144 6.86 -12.22 13.88
N GLN A 145 6.75 -11.56 12.73
CA GLN A 145 5.48 -11.33 12.06
C GLN A 145 4.89 -12.59 11.44
N SER A 146 5.71 -13.44 10.81
CA SER A 146 5.22 -14.67 10.17
C SER A 146 4.44 -15.55 11.14
N ARG A 147 4.94 -15.70 12.38
CA ARG A 147 4.25 -16.39 13.48
C ARG A 147 2.92 -15.76 13.90
N GLN A 148 2.69 -14.48 13.59
CA GLN A 148 1.42 -13.80 13.85
C GLN A 148 0.42 -14.06 12.73
N TYR A 149 0.86 -14.26 11.49
CA TYR A 149 -0.04 -14.59 10.37
C TYR A 149 -0.60 -15.99 10.47
N ASP A 150 0.18 -16.94 11.01
CA ASP A 150 -0.32 -18.28 11.35
C ASP A 150 -1.47 -18.23 12.36
N LYS A 151 -1.57 -17.15 13.15
CA LYS A 151 -2.61 -16.95 14.17
C LYS A 151 -3.80 -16.12 13.69
N VAL A 152 -3.80 -15.62 12.45
CA VAL A 152 -4.94 -14.85 11.92
C VAL A 152 -6.10 -15.81 11.66
N PRO A 153 -7.23 -15.71 12.39
CA PRO A 153 -8.38 -16.58 12.17
C PRO A 153 -8.89 -16.37 10.73
N PRO A 154 -9.37 -17.42 10.05
CA PRO A 154 -10.04 -17.24 8.77
C PRO A 154 -11.16 -16.23 8.97
N SER A 155 -11.16 -15.17 8.15
CA SER A 155 -12.20 -14.13 8.19
C SER A 155 -13.55 -14.81 8.04
N VAL A 156 -14.32 -14.81 9.13
CA VAL A 156 -15.69 -15.33 9.19
C VAL A 156 -16.53 -14.51 8.20
N ARG A 157 -17.20 -15.22 7.28
CA ARG A 157 -18.08 -14.67 6.25
C ARG A 157 -19.29 -13.99 6.85
#